data_AF-M1C274-F1
#
_entry.id   AF-M1C274-F1
#
_cell.length_a   1.000
_cell.length_b   1.000
_cell.length_c   1.000
_cell.angle_alpha   90.00
_cell.angle_beta   90.00
_cell.angle_gamma   90.00
#
_symmetry.space_group_name_H-M   'P 1'
#
loop_
_entity.id
_entity.type
_entity.pdbx_description
1 polymer ?
#
loop_
_entity_poly.entity_id
_entity_poly.type
_entity_poly.pdbx_seq_one_letter_code
_entity_poly.pdbx_strand_id
1 'polypeptide(L)'
;MWIDAAEVSETPPSHHAIKVHHLMCMELIQFVTRVSILLPEIEAVRPGCSGTEALCRLNSEIDKAKTLHQHCSESSKLYLAFTGDTILSRCKKSRNMFEQSLNQVQNMVPVSLAAEVSQKTFL
;
A
#
# COMPACT_ATOMS: atom_id res chain seq x y z
N MET A 1 33.28 3.88 -36.16
CA MET A 1 33.17 4.97 -35.16
C MET A 1 32.32 4.42 -34.03
N TRP A 2 32.98 3.89 -33.00
CA TRP A 2 32.36 3.28 -31.83
C TRP A 2 31.83 4.43 -30.96
N ILE A 3 30.52 4.48 -30.70
CA ILE A 3 29.96 5.40 -29.72
C ILE A 3 30.11 4.70 -28.38
N ASP A 4 30.99 5.24 -27.53
CA ASP A 4 31.12 4.80 -26.15
C ASP A 4 29.76 4.89 -25.46
N ALA A 5 29.23 3.72 -25.11
CA ALA A 5 28.13 3.61 -24.18
C ALA A 5 28.64 4.18 -22.85
N ALA A 6 28.07 5.32 -22.45
CA ALA A 6 28.28 5.89 -21.13
C ALA A 6 28.10 4.78 -20.09
N GLU A 7 29.19 4.41 -19.42
CA GLU A 7 29.15 3.60 -18.23
C GLU A 7 28.36 4.40 -17.19
N VAL A 8 27.05 4.14 -17.12
CA VAL A 8 26.26 4.45 -15.94
C VAL A 8 26.80 3.51 -14.87
N SER A 9 27.76 4.00 -14.09
CA SER A 9 28.25 3.33 -12.90
C SER A 9 27.09 3.31 -11.89
N GLU A 10 26.25 2.28 -11.98
CA GLU A 10 25.24 2.02 -10.96
C GLU A 10 25.94 1.46 -9.73
N THR A 11 26.25 2.36 -8.79
CA THR A 11 26.73 1.97 -7.46
C THR A 11 25.76 0.98 -6.85
N PRO A 12 26.24 -0.18 -6.34
CA PRO A 12 25.36 -1.18 -5.78
C PRO A 12 24.58 -0.58 -4.59
N PRO A 13 23.26 -0.84 -4.53
CA PRO A 13 22.39 -0.37 -3.46
C PRO A 13 22.92 -0.81 -2.10
N SER A 14 22.99 0.15 -1.16
CA SER A 14 23.50 -0.13 0.18
C SER A 14 22.59 -1.12 0.92
N HIS A 15 23.19 -1.93 1.79
CA HIS A 15 22.44 -2.85 2.68
C HIS A 15 21.38 -2.13 3.52
N HIS A 16 21.61 -0.86 3.88
CA HIS A 16 20.64 -0.02 4.57
C HIS A 16 19.39 0.23 3.73
N ALA A 17 19.55 0.60 2.44
CA ALA A 17 18.42 0.85 1.54
C ALA A 17 17.53 -0.38 1.38
N ILE A 18 18.13 -1.57 1.21
CA ILE A 18 17.40 -2.84 1.10
C ILE A 18 16.54 -3.10 2.35
N LYS A 19 17.08 -2.86 3.55
CA LYS A 19 16.34 -3.01 4.81
C LYS A 19 15.17 -2.04 4.92
N VAL A 20 15.36 -0.78 4.53
CA VAL A 20 14.29 0.24 4.54
C VAL A 20 13.16 -0.17 3.59
N HIS A 21 13.47 -0.66 2.39
CA HIS A 21 12.46 -1.10 1.43
C HIS A 21 11.61 -2.25 1.96
N HIS A 22 12.25 -3.25 2.58
CA HIS A 22 11.54 -4.37 3.18
C HIS A 22 10.59 -3.92 4.29
N LEU A 23 11.07 -3.07 5.21
CA LEU A 23 10.25 -2.53 6.30
C LEU A 23 9.02 -1.79 5.78
N MET A 24 9.18 -0.96 4.74
CA MET A 24 8.06 -0.20 4.20
C MET A 24 7.01 -1.07 3.49
N CYS A 25 7.43 -2.10 2.75
CA CYS A 25 6.49 -3.09 2.21
C CYS A 25 5.71 -3.80 3.33
N MET A 26 6.40 -4.11 4.43
CA MET A 26 5.83 -4.81 5.57
C MET A 26 4.84 -3.93 6.35
N GLU A 27 5.15 -2.66 6.57
CA GLU A 27 4.24 -1.68 7.17
C GLU A 27 2.97 -1.50 6.33
N LEU A 28 3.11 -1.38 5.00
CA LEU A 28 1.96 -1.28 4.09
C LEU A 28 1.03 -2.49 4.21
N ILE A 29 1.57 -3.71 4.16
CA ILE A 29 0.71 -4.90 4.22
C ILE A 29 0.07 -5.07 5.60
N GLN A 30 0.77 -4.74 6.69
CA GLN A 30 0.18 -4.76 8.03
C GLN A 30 -1.00 -3.80 8.14
N PHE A 31 -0.86 -2.58 7.62
CA PHE A 31 -1.93 -1.59 7.58
C PHE A 31 -3.13 -2.10 6.77
N VAL A 32 -2.89 -2.63 5.57
CA VAL A 32 -3.93 -3.22 4.70
C VAL A 32 -4.64 -4.39 5.38
N THR A 33 -3.91 -5.28 6.05
CA THR A 33 -4.48 -6.41 6.77
C THR A 33 -5.40 -5.96 7.90
N ARG A 34 -5.01 -4.96 8.71
CA ARG A 34 -5.84 -4.45 9.81
C ARG A 34 -7.18 -3.92 9.31
N VAL A 35 -7.17 -3.11 8.26
CA VAL A 35 -8.40 -2.56 7.66
C VAL A 35 -9.24 -3.64 6.98
N SER A 36 -8.60 -4.62 6.32
CA SER A 36 -9.32 -5.71 5.62
C SER A 36 -10.21 -6.50 6.59
N ILE A 37 -9.82 -6.62 7.86
CA ILE A 37 -10.60 -7.29 8.91
C ILE A 37 -11.90 -6.52 9.22
N LEU A 38 -11.94 -5.20 8.98
CA LEU A 38 -13.09 -4.33 9.26
C LEU A 38 -14.09 -4.24 8.11
N LEU A 39 -13.73 -4.72 6.92
CA LEU A 39 -14.61 -4.65 5.74
C LEU A 39 -15.99 -5.26 5.99
N PRO A 40 -16.15 -6.42 6.66
CA PRO A 40 -17.48 -6.97 6.94
C PRO A 40 -18.35 -6.05 7.80
N GLU A 41 -17.76 -5.36 8.79
CA GLU A 41 -18.46 -4.40 9.65
C GLU A 41 -18.91 -3.16 8.84
N ILE A 42 -18.06 -2.69 7.91
CA ILE A 42 -18.34 -1.59 7.00
C ILE A 42 -19.41 -1.97 5.96
N GLU A 43 -19.38 -3.20 5.46
CA GLU A 43 -20.38 -3.72 4.51
C GLU A 43 -21.75 -3.88 5.18
N ALA A 44 -21.78 -4.30 6.44
CA ALA A 44 -23.01 -4.54 7.19
C ALA A 44 -23.87 -3.28 7.37
N VAL A 45 -23.24 -2.09 7.43
CA VAL A 45 -23.98 -0.82 7.54
C VAL A 45 -24.61 -0.36 6.21
N ARG A 46 -24.42 -1.12 5.12
CA ARG A 46 -24.95 -0.84 3.77
C ARG A 46 -24.80 0.64 3.39
N PRO A 47 -23.58 1.08 3.07
CA PRO A 47 -23.35 2.45 2.67
C PRO A 47 -24.28 2.85 1.50
N GLY A 48 -24.72 4.10 1.45
CA GLY A 48 -25.48 4.62 0.30
C GLY A 48 -24.67 4.53 -1.00
N CYS A 49 -25.24 4.91 -2.15
CA CYS A 49 -24.58 4.73 -3.46
C CYS A 49 -23.13 5.26 -3.49
N SER A 50 -22.89 6.47 -2.96
CA SER A 50 -21.54 7.05 -2.85
C SER A 50 -20.63 6.27 -1.90
N GLY A 51 -21.18 5.70 -0.84
CA GLY A 51 -20.45 4.86 0.11
C GLY A 51 -20.08 3.51 -0.49
N THR A 52 -20.96 2.90 -1.30
CA THR A 52 -20.65 1.67 -2.04
C THR A 52 -19.51 1.91 -3.04
N GLU A 53 -19.53 3.03 -3.76
CA GLU A 53 -18.44 3.41 -4.65
C GLU A 53 -17.11 3.62 -3.89
N ALA A 54 -17.15 4.31 -2.74
CA ALA A 54 -15.98 4.49 -1.89
C ALA A 54 -15.42 3.16 -1.37
N LEU A 55 -16.31 2.24 -0.98
CA LEU A 55 -15.94 0.89 -0.54
C LEU A 55 -15.34 0.04 -1.66
N CYS A 56 -15.90 0.12 -2.88
CA CYS A 56 -15.30 -0.52 -4.05
C CYS A 56 -13.89 0.02 -4.35
N ARG A 57 -13.67 1.34 -4.22
CA ARG A 57 -12.34 1.94 -4.35
C ARG A 57 -11.39 1.41 -3.28
N LEU A 58 -11.82 1.36 -2.02
CA LEU A 58 -11.03 0.82 -0.91
C LEU A 58 -10.61 -0.64 -1.19
N ASN A 59 -11.55 -1.50 -1.58
CA ASN A 59 -11.27 -2.89 -1.96
C ASN A 59 -10.26 -2.98 -3.12
N SER A 60 -10.39 -2.14 -4.14
CA SER A 60 -9.42 -2.09 -5.24
C SER A 60 -8.01 -1.69 -4.76
N GLU A 61 -7.88 -0.74 -3.84
CA GLU A 61 -6.59 -0.36 -3.28
C GLU A 61 -5.99 -1.45 -2.37
N ILE A 62 -6.82 -2.22 -1.65
CA ILE A 62 -6.39 -3.41 -0.90
C ILE A 62 -5.77 -4.44 -1.85
N ASP A 63 -6.43 -4.75 -2.95
CA ASP A 63 -5.95 -5.74 -3.91
C ASP A 63 -4.64 -5.28 -4.56
N LYS A 64 -4.54 -4.00 -4.94
CA LYS A 64 -3.30 -3.41 -5.48
C LYS A 64 -2.14 -3.52 -4.49
N ALA A 65 -2.39 -3.23 -3.21
CA ALA A 65 -1.37 -3.32 -2.17
C ALA A 65 -0.92 -4.77 -1.94
N LYS A 66 -1.85 -5.73 -1.95
CA LYS A 66 -1.55 -7.17 -1.89
C LYS A 66 -0.74 -7.63 -3.09
N THR A 67 -1.09 -7.21 -4.30
CA THR A 67 -0.32 -7.51 -5.52
C THR A 67 1.10 -6.93 -5.44
N LEU A 68 1.26 -5.70 -4.96
CA LEU A 68 2.58 -5.10 -4.76
C LEU A 68 3.41 -5.88 -3.74
N HIS A 69 2.81 -6.28 -2.62
CA HIS A 69 3.46 -7.11 -1.61
C HIS A 69 3.89 -8.47 -2.18
N GLN A 70 3.03 -9.13 -2.94
CA GLN A 70 3.33 -10.40 -3.59
C GLN A 70 4.52 -10.26 -4.55
N HIS A 71 4.47 -9.25 -5.43
CA HIS A 71 5.57 -8.93 -6.33
C HIS A 71 6.88 -8.72 -5.57
N CYS A 72 6.87 -8.00 -4.45
CA CYS A 72 8.06 -7.80 -3.63
C CYS A 72 8.55 -9.08 -2.95
N SER A 73 7.65 -9.97 -2.55
CA SER A 73 8.00 -11.22 -1.86
C SER A 73 8.58 -12.27 -2.81
N GLU A 74 8.09 -12.31 -4.05
CA GLU A 74 8.53 -13.25 -5.08
C GLU A 74 9.73 -12.76 -5.90
N SER A 75 10.00 -11.46 -5.88
CA SER A 75 11.14 -10.87 -6.58
C SER A 75 12.48 -11.32 -6.01
N SER A 76 13.50 -11.46 -6.87
CA SER A 76 14.85 -11.73 -6.40
C SER A 76 15.39 -10.56 -5.56
N LYS A 77 16.23 -10.88 -4.56
CA LYS A 77 16.89 -9.87 -3.72
C LYS A 77 17.68 -8.85 -4.55
N LEU A 78 18.32 -9.30 -5.63
CA LEU A 78 19.08 -8.45 -6.54
C LEU A 78 18.16 -7.45 -7.25
N TYR A 79 17.04 -7.92 -7.81
CA TYR A 79 16.07 -7.07 -8.47
C TYR A 79 15.49 -6.02 -7.52
N LEU A 80 15.13 -6.39 -6.30
CA LEU A 80 14.62 -5.45 -5.29
C LEU A 80 15.66 -4.43 -4.83
N ALA A 81 16.93 -4.83 -4.81
CA ALA A 81 18.01 -3.93 -4.49
C ALA A 81 18.13 -2.85 -5.59
N PHE A 82 18.16 -3.25 -6.86
CA PHE A 82 18.26 -2.34 -8.01
C PHE A 82 17.00 -1.48 -8.21
N THR A 83 15.81 -2.05 -7.99
CA THR A 83 14.54 -1.36 -8.20
C THR A 83 13.99 -0.70 -6.94
N GLY A 84 14.82 -0.59 -5.89
CA GLY A 84 14.43 -0.17 -4.55
C GLY A 84 13.64 1.13 -4.50
N ASP A 85 14.13 2.19 -5.15
CA ASP A 85 13.45 3.49 -5.20
C ASP A 85 12.10 3.43 -5.92
N THR A 86 12.00 2.58 -6.95
CA THR A 86 10.74 2.35 -7.66
C THR A 86 9.73 1.64 -6.77
N ILE A 87 10.16 0.59 -6.04
CA ILE A 87 9.33 -0.12 -5.08
C ILE A 87 8.88 0.82 -3.96
N LEU A 88 9.82 1.61 -3.42
CA LEU A 88 9.55 2.61 -2.40
C LEU A 88 8.48 3.61 -2.84
N SER A 89 8.59 4.15 -4.06
CA SER A 89 7.60 5.05 -4.64
C SER A 89 6.23 4.39 -4.79
N ARG A 90 6.19 3.13 -5.24
CA ARG A 90 4.95 2.34 -5.33
C ARG A 90 4.30 2.11 -3.97
N CYS A 91 5.08 1.76 -2.94
CA CYS A 91 4.57 1.57 -1.57
C CYS A 91 3.98 2.87 -1.01
N LYS A 92 4.69 4.00 -1.16
CA LYS A 92 4.19 5.31 -0.73
C LYS A 92 2.90 5.69 -1.45
N LYS A 93 2.86 5.52 -2.77
CA LYS A 93 1.66 5.78 -3.57
C LYS A 93 0.49 4.90 -3.13
N SER A 94 0.72 3.60 -2.98
CA SER A 94 -0.30 2.65 -2.53
C SER A 94 -0.83 3.01 -1.15
N ARG A 95 0.04 3.35 -0.18
CA ARG A 95 -0.37 3.83 1.14
C ARG A 95 -1.25 5.08 1.05
N ASN A 96 -0.81 6.10 0.31
CA ASN A 96 -1.57 7.35 0.20
C ASN A 96 -2.96 7.13 -0.43
N MET A 97 -3.05 6.33 -1.50
CA MET A 97 -4.34 6.03 -2.14
C MET A 97 -5.26 5.24 -1.21
N PHE A 98 -4.68 4.29 -0.48
CA PHE A 98 -5.39 3.49 0.49
C PHE A 98 -5.92 4.34 1.66
N GLU A 99 -5.09 5.19 2.27
CA GLU A 99 -5.49 6.14 3.32
C GLU A 99 -6.60 7.11 2.85
N GLN A 100 -6.50 7.60 1.61
CA GLN A 100 -7.54 8.46 1.02
C GLN A 100 -8.87 7.72 0.86
N SER A 101 -8.84 6.49 0.34
CA SER A 101 -10.05 5.67 0.17
C SER A 101 -10.67 5.28 1.52
N LEU A 102 -9.86 4.99 2.53
CA LEU A 102 -10.33 4.70 3.88
C LEU A 102 -11.01 5.91 4.52
N ASN A 103 -10.41 7.10 4.41
CA ASN A 103 -11.02 8.34 4.89
C ASN A 103 -12.38 8.61 4.20
N GLN A 104 -12.48 8.35 2.90
CA GLN A 104 -13.75 8.49 2.18
C GLN A 104 -14.83 7.55 2.74
N VAL A 105 -14.49 6.29 3.01
CA VAL A 105 -15.40 5.33 3.64
C VAL A 105 -15.78 5.78 5.06
N GLN A 106 -14.82 6.23 5.86
CA GLN A 106 -15.07 6.70 7.23
C GLN A 106 -16.06 7.88 7.29
N ASN A 107 -16.01 8.78 6.31
CA ASN A 107 -16.95 9.91 6.22
C ASN A 107 -18.36 9.49 5.74
N MET A 108 -18.54 8.25 5.29
CA MET A 108 -19.79 7.72 4.74
C MET A 108 -20.48 6.70 5.65
N VAL A 109 -19.85 6.33 6.77
CA VAL A 109 -20.40 5.40 7.77
C VAL A 109 -20.84 6.16 9.03
N PRO A 110 -21.70 5.56 9.89
CA PRO A 110 -22.04 6.17 11.17
C PRO A 110 -20.81 6.48 12.02
N VAL A 111 -20.86 7.60 12.77
CA VAL A 111 -19.73 8.09 13.58
C VAL A 111 -19.19 7.03 14.56
N SER A 112 -20.06 6.19 15.12
CA SER A 112 -19.65 5.08 16.00
C SER A 112 -18.73 4.08 15.29
N LEU A 113 -19.03 3.74 14.03
CA LEU A 113 -18.20 2.85 13.23
C LEU A 113 -16.92 3.55 12.75
N ALA A 114 -17.00 4.82 12.37
CA ALA A 114 -15.82 5.61 11.99
C ALA A 114 -14.80 5.70 13.15
N ALA A 115 -15.28 5.83 14.39
CA ALA A 115 -14.46 5.83 15.60
C ALA A 115 -13.80 4.47 15.84
N GLU A 116 -14.53 3.37 15.66
CA GLU A 116 -14.00 2.00 15.78
C GLU A 116 -12.91 1.72 14.73
N VAL A 117 -13.14 2.10 13.47
CA VAL A 117 -12.14 2.02 12.40
C VAL A 117 -10.90 2.83 12.76
N SER A 118 -11.07 4.05 13.28
CA SER A 118 -9.93 4.89 13.67
C SER A 118 -9.12 4.26 14.79
N GLN A 119 -9.79 3.73 15.82
CA GLN A 119 -9.15 3.08 16.96
C GLN A 119 -8.37 1.82 16.55
N LYS A 120 -8.94 1.00 15.65
CA LYS A 120 -8.32 -0.26 15.21
C LYS A 120 -7.20 -0.06 14.17
N THR A 121 -7.10 1.14 13.58
CA THR A 121 -6.15 1.39 12.47
C THR A 121 -5.02 2.38 12.83
N PHE A 122 -5.22 3.32 13.76
CA PHE A 122 -4.24 4.36 14.12
C PHE A 122 -3.58 4.17 15.50
N LEU A 123 -3.68 2.98 16.10
CA LEU A 123 -3.00 2.59 17.35
C LEU A 123 -2.09 1.36 17.14
#